data_AF-A0AAX6F2M0-F1
#
_entry.id   AF-A0AAX6F2M0-F1
#
_cell.length_a   1.000
_cell.length_b   1.000
_cell.length_c   1.000
_cell.angle_alpha   90.00
_cell.angle_beta   90.00
_cell.angle_gamma   90.00
#
_symmetry.space_group_name_H-M   'P 1'
#
loop_
_entity.id
_entity.type
_entity.pdbx_description
1 polymer ?
#
loop_
_entity_poly.entity_id
_entity_poly.type
_entity_poly.pdbx_seq_one_letter_code
_entity_poly.pdbx_strand_id
1 'polypeptide(L)'
;MILDEWKRLYSNRKTNFRKVAIKGFWDMYDPEGYSLWFCEYKYNDENTVSFVTMNKVGGFLQRMDLARKYAFGKMLVIGSEPPFKVKGLWLFRGNEIPKFVMDECYDMELYE
;
A
#
# COMPACT_ATOMS: atom_id res chain seq x y z
N MET A 1 10.93 -8.72 11.50
CA MET A 1 11.16 -7.39 10.88
C MET A 1 10.86 -6.23 11.84
N ILE A 2 11.68 -5.17 11.85
CA ILE A 2 11.35 -3.89 12.50
C ILE A 2 10.76 -2.92 11.45
N LEU A 3 9.45 -2.64 11.55
CA LEU A 3 8.70 -1.91 10.52
C LEU A 3 9.19 -0.46 10.30
N ASP A 4 9.59 0.23 11.36
CA ASP A 4 10.06 1.63 11.25
C ASP A 4 11.44 1.73 10.58
N GLU A 5 12.30 0.72 10.75
CA GLU A 5 13.56 0.62 10.02
C GLU A 5 13.30 0.40 8.53
N TRP A 6 12.34 -0.47 8.18
CA TRP A 6 11.89 -0.63 6.81
C TRP A 6 11.38 0.69 6.20
N LYS A 7 10.49 1.40 6.90
CA LYS A 7 9.94 2.69 6.45
C LYS A 7 11.03 3.73 6.20
N ARG A 8 12.03 3.79 7.08
CA ARG A 8 13.20 4.68 6.95
C ARG A 8 14.06 4.28 5.76
N LEU A 9 14.35 2.99 5.59
CA LEU A 9 15.12 2.48 4.46
C LEU A 9 14.44 2.79 3.12
N TYR A 10 13.14 2.51 3.02
CA TYR A 10 12.32 2.79 1.85
C TYR A 10 12.34 4.28 1.46
N SER A 11 12.14 5.17 2.44
CA SER A 11 12.00 6.61 2.19
C SER A 11 13.31 7.31 1.85
N ASN A 12 14.43 6.86 2.45
CA ASN A 12 15.71 7.56 2.35
C ASN A 12 16.58 7.10 1.16
N ARG A 13 16.33 5.92 0.58
CA ARG A 13 17.19 5.33 -0.47
C ARG A 13 16.60 5.48 -1.87
N LYS A 14 16.07 6.64 -2.24
CA LYS A 14 15.40 6.87 -3.53
C LYS A 14 16.32 6.67 -4.75
N THR A 15 17.58 7.11 -4.68
CA THR A 15 18.53 7.05 -5.82
C THR A 15 19.00 5.63 -6.16
N ASN A 16 19.02 4.71 -5.19
CA ASN A 16 19.48 3.33 -5.34
C ASN A 16 18.40 2.32 -4.91
N PHE A 17 17.14 2.69 -5.08
CA PHE A 17 15.99 2.02 -4.46
C PHE A 17 15.95 0.51 -4.70
N ARG A 18 16.06 0.05 -5.96
CA ARG A 18 16.05 -1.40 -6.28
C ARG A 18 17.21 -2.16 -5.66
N LYS A 19 18.42 -1.59 -5.66
CA LYS A 19 19.62 -2.30 -5.19
C LYS A 19 19.70 -2.36 -3.66
N VAL A 20 19.25 -1.30 -2.99
CA VAL A 20 19.43 -1.15 -1.53
C VAL A 20 18.14 -1.39 -0.78
N ALA A 21 17.05 -0.70 -1.14
CA ALA A 21 15.80 -0.81 -0.39
C ALA A 21 15.14 -2.17 -0.60
N ILE A 22 15.00 -2.65 -1.84
CA ILE A 22 14.36 -3.95 -2.09
C ILE A 22 15.18 -5.11 -1.54
N LYS A 23 16.51 -5.07 -1.68
CA LYS A 23 17.37 -6.10 -1.05
C LYS A 23 17.20 -6.09 0.47
N GLY A 24 17.32 -4.91 1.10
CA GLY A 24 17.16 -4.79 2.54
C GLY A 24 15.77 -5.18 3.02
N PHE A 25 14.71 -4.96 2.23
CA PHE A 25 13.37 -5.47 2.54
C PHE A 25 13.40 -6.97 2.77
N TRP A 26 13.91 -7.74 1.80
CA TRP A 26 13.94 -9.20 1.87
C TRP A 26 14.89 -9.72 2.95
N ASP A 27 16.00 -9.02 3.21
CA ASP A 27 16.92 -9.36 4.32
C ASP A 27 16.24 -9.18 5.70
N MET A 28 15.29 -8.24 5.82
CA MET A 28 14.56 -7.96 7.07
C MET A 28 13.20 -8.66 7.18
N TYR A 29 12.65 -9.13 6.05
CA TYR A 29 11.28 -9.63 5.95
C TYR A 29 11.12 -10.89 6.78
N ASP A 30 10.02 -10.92 7.53
CA ASP A 30 9.72 -11.93 8.51
C ASP A 30 8.30 -12.46 8.22
N PRO A 31 8.18 -13.59 7.51
CA PRO A 31 6.89 -14.10 7.04
C PRO A 31 6.03 -14.67 8.16
N GLU A 32 6.56 -14.93 9.36
CA GLU A 32 5.77 -15.36 10.51
C GLU A 32 5.15 -14.15 11.23
N GLY A 33 5.87 -13.02 11.23
CA GLY A 33 5.45 -11.77 11.87
C GLY A 33 4.68 -10.80 10.97
N TYR A 34 4.74 -10.96 9.65
CA TYR A 34 4.16 -10.04 8.67
C TYR A 34 3.64 -10.76 7.43
N SER A 35 2.62 -10.17 6.80
CA SER A 35 2.02 -10.64 5.55
C SER A 35 2.02 -9.54 4.49
N LEU A 36 2.17 -9.96 3.23
CA LEU A 36 2.15 -9.10 2.05
C LEU A 36 0.86 -9.32 1.26
N TRP A 37 0.23 -8.21 0.89
CA TRP A 37 -1.05 -8.20 0.19
C TRP A 37 -0.96 -7.26 -1.00
N PHE A 38 -1.32 -7.77 -2.17
CA PHE A 38 -1.60 -6.91 -3.31
C PHE A 38 -3.04 -6.42 -3.19
N CYS A 39 -3.29 -5.19 -3.62
CA CYS A 39 -4.65 -4.70 -3.75
C CYS A 39 -4.87 -4.13 -5.16
N GLU A 40 -5.92 -4.55 -5.85
CA GLU A 40 -6.32 -4.04 -7.15
C GLU A 40 -7.71 -3.43 -7.06
N TYR A 41 -7.87 -2.20 -7.55
CA TYR A 41 -9.16 -1.53 -7.49
C TYR A 41 -10.14 -2.16 -8.48
N LYS A 42 -11.33 -2.52 -8.02
CA LYS A 42 -12.35 -3.25 -8.82
C LYS A 42 -12.91 -2.41 -9.96
N TYR A 43 -13.07 -1.10 -9.76
CA TYR A 43 -13.83 -0.22 -10.67
C TYR A 43 -12.92 0.74 -11.46
N ASN A 44 -11.84 0.21 -12.05
CA ASN A 44 -10.88 1.05 -12.78
C ASN A 44 -11.51 1.82 -13.95
N ASP A 45 -12.55 1.27 -14.58
CA ASP A 45 -13.23 1.89 -15.73
C ASP A 45 -13.89 3.25 -15.39
N GLU A 46 -14.18 3.50 -14.10
CA GLU A 46 -14.74 4.78 -13.63
C GLU A 46 -13.68 5.89 -13.50
N ASN A 47 -12.40 5.52 -13.47
CA ASN A 47 -11.30 6.46 -13.22
C ASN A 47 -10.91 7.18 -14.52
N THR A 48 -11.74 8.13 -14.96
CA THR A 48 -11.53 8.86 -16.22
C THR A 48 -10.68 10.13 -16.07
N VAL A 49 -10.52 10.62 -14.84
CA VAL A 49 -9.82 11.87 -14.54
C VAL A 49 -8.71 11.63 -13.52
N SER A 50 -7.47 11.97 -13.86
CA SER A 50 -6.27 11.61 -13.09
C SER A 50 -6.26 12.23 -11.70
N PHE A 51 -6.54 13.53 -11.57
CA PHE A 51 -6.54 14.22 -10.28
C PHE A 51 -7.66 13.72 -9.35
N VAL A 52 -8.83 13.39 -9.90
CA VAL A 52 -9.96 12.81 -9.14
C VAL A 52 -9.59 11.42 -8.62
N THR A 53 -8.96 10.62 -9.47
CA THR A 53 -8.45 9.29 -9.10
C THR A 53 -7.40 9.40 -7.99
N MET A 54 -6.49 10.36 -8.09
CA MET A 54 -5.47 10.62 -7.06
C MET A 54 -6.10 11.05 -5.72
N ASN A 55 -7.13 11.89 -5.75
CA ASN A 55 -7.87 12.29 -4.55
C ASN A 55 -8.59 11.10 -3.89
N LYS A 56 -9.20 10.21 -4.69
CA LYS A 56 -9.84 8.97 -4.19
C LYS A 56 -8.83 8.10 -3.45
N VAL A 57 -7.65 7.85 -4.06
CA VAL A 57 -6.55 7.11 -3.42
C VAL A 57 -6.04 7.83 -2.16
N GLY A 58 -5.94 9.16 -2.19
CA GLY A 58 -5.57 9.97 -1.02
C GLY A 58 -6.53 9.81 0.14
N GLY A 59 -7.85 9.84 -0.12
CA GLY A 59 -8.88 9.60 0.88
C GLY A 59 -8.81 8.21 1.50
N PHE A 60 -8.56 7.17 0.68
CA PHE A 60 -8.32 5.81 1.17
C PHE A 60 -7.11 5.76 2.10
N LEU A 61 -5.99 6.37 1.71
CA LEU A 61 -4.78 6.41 2.54
C LEU A 61 -4.97 7.17 3.86
N GLN A 62 -5.82 8.21 3.89
CA GLN A 62 -6.17 8.91 5.13
C GLN A 62 -6.94 8.01 6.10
N ARG A 63 -7.91 7.23 5.61
CA ARG A 63 -8.62 6.23 6.43
C ARG A 63 -7.69 5.15 6.94
N MET A 64 -6.72 4.73 6.12
CA MET A 64 -5.70 3.75 6.52
C MET A 64 -4.67 4.28 7.55
N ASP A 65 -4.69 5.57 7.93
CA ASP A 65 -3.75 6.12 8.92
C ASP A 65 -3.91 5.46 10.31
N LEU A 66 -5.10 4.95 10.64
CA LEU A 66 -5.34 4.16 11.85
C LEU A 66 -4.46 2.90 11.93
N ALA A 67 -4.07 2.33 10.78
CA ALA A 67 -3.20 1.17 10.68
C ALA A 67 -1.71 1.51 10.65
N ARG A 68 -1.35 2.81 10.61
CA ARG A 68 0.02 3.28 10.31
C ARG A 68 1.09 2.71 11.23
N LYS A 69 0.78 2.43 12.50
CA LYS A 69 1.74 1.82 13.44
C LYS A 69 2.06 0.36 13.14
N TYR A 70 1.15 -0.36 12.49
CA TYR A 70 1.21 -1.80 12.26
C TYR A 70 1.31 -2.19 10.78
N ALA A 71 1.18 -1.21 9.89
CA ALA A 71 1.17 -1.42 8.45
C ALA A 71 2.13 -0.49 7.70
N PHE A 72 2.46 -0.90 6.48
CA PHE A 72 3.06 -0.08 5.46
C PHE A 72 2.34 -0.35 4.13
N GLY A 73 1.95 0.72 3.43
CA GLY A 73 1.24 0.62 2.16
C GLY A 73 1.85 1.51 1.09
N LYS A 74 1.78 1.07 -0.16
CA LYS A 74 2.12 1.87 -1.33
C LYS A 74 1.06 1.68 -2.41
N MET A 75 0.34 2.77 -2.70
CA MET A 75 -0.61 2.84 -3.80
C MET A 75 0.03 3.46 -5.04
N LEU A 76 -0.44 3.04 -6.21
CA LEU A 76 -0.04 3.49 -7.54
C LEU A 76 -1.30 3.81 -8.35
N VAL A 77 -1.29 4.98 -8.99
CA VAL A 77 -2.21 5.31 -10.09
C VAL A 77 -1.41 5.12 -11.38
N ILE A 78 -1.86 4.25 -12.26
CA ILE A 78 -1.13 3.75 -13.42
C ILE A 78 -1.91 4.11 -14.68
N GLY A 79 -1.20 4.69 -15.66
CA GLY A 79 -1.76 5.08 -16.95
C GLY A 79 -1.42 6.53 -17.29
N SER A 80 -1.26 6.81 -18.59
CA SER A 80 -1.13 8.16 -19.14
C SER A 80 -2.48 8.71 -19.63
N GLU A 81 -3.42 7.82 -19.92
CA GLU A 81 -4.76 8.11 -20.44
C GLU A 81 -5.80 7.28 -19.66
N PRO A 82 -7.06 7.74 -19.61
CA PRO A 82 -8.12 7.00 -18.95
C PRO A 82 -8.47 5.69 -19.70
N PRO A 83 -8.98 4.67 -18.99
CA PRO A 83 -9.19 4.61 -17.54
C PRO A 83 -7.87 4.42 -16.75
N PHE A 84 -7.71 5.17 -15.67
CA PHE A 84 -6.54 5.06 -14.78
C PHE A 84 -6.67 3.86 -13.84
N LYS A 85 -5.69 2.96 -13.87
CA LYS A 85 -5.67 1.76 -13.03
C LYS A 85 -5.12 2.10 -11.64
N VAL A 86 -5.78 1.62 -10.60
CA VAL A 86 -5.30 1.76 -9.22
C VAL A 86 -4.87 0.40 -8.70
N LYS A 87 -3.59 0.31 -8.31
CA LYS A 87 -3.01 -0.89 -7.67
C LYS A 87 -2.23 -0.49 -6.43
N GLY A 88 -2.03 -1.43 -5.52
CA GLY A 88 -1.21 -1.20 -4.35
C GLY A 88 -0.61 -2.47 -3.78
N LEU A 89 0.32 -2.25 -2.86
CA LEU A 89 0.94 -3.28 -2.04
C LEU A 89 0.84 -2.85 -0.58
N TRP A 90 0.42 -3.77 0.25
CA TRP A 90 0.30 -3.61 1.69
C TRP A 90 1.12 -4.66 2.42
N LEU A 91 1.74 -4.22 3.51
CA LEU A 91 2.48 -5.03 4.45
C LEU A 91 1.82 -4.84 5.81
N PHE A 92 1.20 -5.89 6.33
CA PHE A 92 0.54 -5.87 7.62
C PHE A 92 1.30 -6.73 8.62
N ARG A 93 1.29 -6.32 9.89
CA ARG A 93 1.79 -7.14 10.99
C ARG A 93 0.80 -8.29 11.27
N GLY A 94 1.31 -9.51 11.32
CA GLY A 94 0.54 -10.76 11.42
C GLY A 94 0.26 -11.39 10.06
N ASN A 95 -0.38 -12.55 10.08
CA ASN A 95 -0.67 -13.36 8.88
C ASN A 95 -1.94 -12.94 8.12
N GLU A 96 -2.73 -12.05 8.71
CA GLU A 96 -4.01 -11.59 8.17
C GLU A 96 -4.06 -10.06 8.14
N ILE A 97 -4.98 -9.53 7.33
CA ILE A 97 -5.32 -8.11 7.37
C ILE A 97 -5.91 -7.82 8.77
N PRO A 98 -5.40 -6.82 9.51
CA PRO A 98 -5.90 -6.55 10.86
C PRO A 98 -7.39 -6.24 10.85
N LYS A 99 -8.17 -6.91 11.71
CA LYS A 99 -9.63 -6.80 11.72
C LYS A 99 -10.15 -5.36 11.80
N PHE A 100 -9.51 -4.51 12.60
CA PHE A 100 -9.88 -3.09 12.72
C PHE A 100 -9.77 -2.32 11.40
N VAL A 101 -8.91 -2.76 10.46
CA VAL A 101 -8.83 -2.17 9.11
C VAL A 101 -10.08 -2.53 8.33
N MET A 102 -10.53 -3.78 8.42
CA MET A 102 -11.74 -4.24 7.74
C MET A 102 -13.00 -3.59 8.33
N ASP A 103 -13.02 -3.38 9.65
CA ASP A 103 -14.18 -2.80 10.35
C ASP A 103 -14.31 -1.28 10.11
N GLU A 104 -13.20 -0.53 10.07
CA GLU A 104 -13.19 0.94 10.00
C GLU A 104 -12.95 1.51 8.59
N CYS A 105 -12.33 0.74 7.69
CA CYS A 105 -12.01 1.18 6.34
C CYS A 105 -12.94 0.52 5.31
N TYR A 106 -14.14 1.10 5.14
CA TYR A 106 -15.16 0.60 4.20
C TYR A 106 -14.69 0.53 2.74
N ASP A 107 -13.66 1.30 2.36
CA ASP A 107 -13.11 1.22 0.99
C ASP A 107 -12.40 -0.11 0.71
N MET A 108 -12.02 -0.89 1.74
CA MET A 108 -11.34 -2.16 1.55
C MET A 108 -12.14 -3.10 0.63
N GLU A 109 -13.47 -3.01 0.66
CA GLU A 109 -14.36 -3.77 -0.21
C GLU A 109 -14.26 -3.38 -1.69
N LEU A 110 -13.72 -2.20 -2.00
CA LEU A 110 -13.50 -1.72 -3.37
C LEU A 110 -12.22 -2.28 -4.01
N TYR A 111 -11.41 -3.01 -3.23
CA TYR A 111 -10.18 -3.64 -3.68
C TYR A 111 -10.29 -5.18 -3.61
N GLU A 112 -9.57 -5.86 -4.50
CA GLU A 112 -9.28 -7.31 -4.44
C GLU A 112 -7.84 -7.55 -4.01
#